data_AF-A0A658NMZ4-F1
#
_entry.id   AF-A0A658NMZ4-F1
#
_cell.length_a   1.000
_cell.length_b   1.000
_cell.length_c   1.000
_cell.angle_alpha   90.00
_cell.angle_beta   90.00
_cell.angle_gamma   90.00
#
_symmetry.space_group_name_H-M   'P 1'
#
loop_
_entity.id
_entity.type
_entity.pdbx_description
1 polymer ?
#
loop_
_entity_poly.entity_id
_entity_poly.type
_entity_poly.pdbx_seq_one_letter_code
_entity_poly.pdbx_strand_id
1 'polypeptide(L)'
;MKILLAGYNIDSDIIRTLKEKSGFQQDLTPETISAAYARISRSPKPVNELREIAHHEVDKARQSNRNIVFDMGHSSVAEHAVFNIDVIGV
;
A
#
# COMPACT_ATOMS: atom_id res chain seq x y z
N MET A 1 -6.55 -7.30 -23.71
CA MET A 1 -6.52 -6.36 -22.56
C MET A 1 -6.53 -7.19 -21.28
N LYS A 2 -5.59 -6.98 -20.36
CA LYS A 2 -5.51 -7.69 -19.07
C LYS A 2 -5.94 -6.75 -17.96
N ILE A 3 -6.96 -7.14 -17.19
CA ILE A 3 -7.51 -6.35 -16.07
C ILE A 3 -7.25 -7.13 -14.78
N LEU A 4 -6.65 -6.49 -13.79
CA LEU A 4 -6.31 -7.09 -12.50
C LEU A 4 -6.89 -6.23 -11.37
N LEU A 5 -7.59 -6.86 -10.42
CA LEU A 5 -7.95 -6.21 -9.16
C LEU A 5 -6.67 -6.05 -8.32
N ALA A 6 -6.27 -4.80 -8.09
CA ALA A 6 -5.03 -4.50 -7.38
C ALA A 6 -5.15 -4.57 -5.85
N GLY A 7 -6.35 -4.27 -5.31
CA GLY A 7 -6.66 -4.27 -3.88
C GLY A 7 -8.03 -3.64 -3.62
N TYR A 8 -8.57 -3.88 -2.43
CA TYR A 8 -9.78 -3.24 -1.89
C TYR A 8 -9.74 -3.30 -0.35
N ASN A 9 -10.52 -2.45 0.32
CA ASN A 9 -10.55 -2.39 1.78
C ASN A 9 -11.36 -3.55 2.37
N ILE A 10 -10.87 -4.08 3.49
CA ILE A 10 -11.49 -5.13 4.30
C ILE A 10 -11.44 -4.68 5.75
N ASP A 11 -12.41 -5.12 6.55
CA ASP A 11 -12.46 -4.89 7.99
C ASP A 11 -11.14 -5.29 8.68
N SER A 12 -10.65 -4.42 9.56
CA SER A 12 -9.32 -4.58 10.18
C SER A 12 -9.23 -5.79 11.12
N ASP A 13 -10.35 -6.21 11.73
CA ASP A 13 -10.40 -7.40 12.60
C ASP A 13 -10.33 -8.68 11.77
N ILE A 14 -10.96 -8.69 10.59
CA ILE A 14 -10.83 -9.79 9.62
C ILE A 14 -9.38 -9.91 9.16
N ILE A 15 -8.74 -8.80 8.76
CA ILE A 15 -7.34 -8.78 8.32
C ILE A 15 -6.43 -9.34 9.43
N ARG A 16 -6.61 -8.87 10.67
CA ARG A 16 -5.84 -9.33 11.84
C ARG A 16 -6.00 -10.84 12.06
N THR A 17 -7.24 -11.33 12.07
CA THR A 17 -7.54 -12.75 12.25
C THR A 17 -6.89 -13.62 11.18
N LEU A 18 -6.89 -13.17 9.92
CA LEU A 18 -6.26 -13.89 8.82
C LEU A 18 -4.73 -13.90 8.94
N LYS A 19 -4.11 -12.77 9.34
CA LYS A 19 -2.66 -12.68 9.56
C LYS A 19 -2.21 -13.66 10.65
N GLU A 20 -2.91 -13.68 11.78
CA GLU A 20 -2.61 -14.58 12.91
C GLU A 20 -2.71 -16.06 12.52
N LYS A 21 -3.74 -16.44 11.75
CA LYS A 21 -3.98 -17.85 11.36
C LYS A 21 -3.10 -18.32 10.21
N SER A 22 -2.61 -17.42 9.35
CA SER A 22 -1.84 -17.78 8.16
C SER A 22 -0.35 -17.96 8.42
N GLY A 23 0.17 -17.49 9.57
CA GLY A 23 1.62 -17.43 9.83
C GLY A 23 2.34 -16.40 8.97
N PHE A 24 1.60 -15.54 8.26
CA PHE A 24 2.16 -14.53 7.36
C PHE A 24 2.85 -13.41 8.16
N GLN A 25 4.16 -13.28 7.95
CA GLN A 25 5.01 -12.39 8.76
C GLN A 25 5.05 -10.94 8.25
N GLN A 26 4.66 -10.70 6.99
CA GLN A 26 4.73 -9.37 6.40
C GLN A 26 3.61 -8.45 6.91
N ASP A 27 3.87 -7.16 6.90
CA ASP A 27 2.87 -6.15 7.22
C ASP A 27 1.79 -6.11 6.12
N LEU A 28 0.53 -6.15 6.56
CA LEU A 28 -0.63 -5.98 5.69
C LEU A 28 -1.04 -4.51 5.76
N THR A 29 -0.66 -3.75 4.74
CA THR A 29 -0.80 -2.29 4.74
C THR A 29 -1.04 -1.73 3.33
N PRO A 30 -1.98 -0.76 3.18
CA PRO A 30 -2.31 -0.19 1.88
C PRO A 30 -1.20 0.72 1.32
N GLU A 31 -0.22 1.11 2.14
CA GLU A 31 0.89 1.99 1.73
C GLU A 31 1.79 1.38 0.64
N THR A 32 1.79 0.06 0.49
CA THR A 32 2.48 -0.68 -0.58
C THR A 32 1.91 -0.35 -1.96
N ILE A 33 0.59 -0.15 -2.08
CA ILE A 33 -0.08 0.24 -3.32
C ILE A 33 0.35 1.65 -3.70
N SER A 34 0.30 2.58 -2.74
CA SER A 34 0.75 3.98 -2.93
C SER A 34 2.20 4.03 -3.42
N ALA A 35 3.11 3.30 -2.77
CA ALA A 35 4.52 3.26 -3.16
C ALA A 35 4.75 2.62 -4.54
N ALA A 36 4.01 1.56 -4.88
CA ALA A 36 4.09 0.94 -6.20
C ALA A 36 3.63 1.91 -7.30
N TYR A 37 2.56 2.66 -7.07
CA TYR A 37 1.99 3.56 -8.06
C TYR A 37 2.85 4.81 -8.26
N ALA A 38 3.48 5.29 -7.21
CA ALA A 38 4.48 6.35 -7.28
C ALA A 38 5.64 6.03 -8.25
N ARG A 39 5.98 4.74 -8.40
CA ARG A 39 7.08 4.27 -9.24
C ARG A 39 6.72 4.08 -10.72
N ILE A 40 5.42 4.11 -11.09
CA ILE A 40 4.96 3.83 -12.46
C ILE A 40 5.60 4.79 -13.48
N SER A 41 5.73 6.07 -13.14
CA SER A 41 6.30 7.08 -14.04
C SER A 41 7.82 6.99 -14.21
N ARG A 42 8.51 6.22 -13.36
CA ARG A 42 9.98 6.18 -13.27
C ARG A 42 10.59 4.78 -13.44
N SER A 43 9.77 3.74 -13.55
CA SER A 43 10.20 2.36 -13.69
C SER A 43 9.70 1.74 -15.00
N PRO A 44 10.53 1.00 -15.75
CA PRO A 44 10.09 0.27 -16.93
C PRO A 44 9.30 -1.01 -16.57
N LYS A 45 9.26 -1.40 -15.28
CA LYS A 45 8.54 -2.60 -14.83
C LYS A 45 7.03 -2.42 -14.90
N PRO A 46 6.28 -3.48 -15.24
CA PRO A 46 4.82 -3.43 -15.22
C PRO A 46 4.29 -3.27 -13.78
N VAL A 47 3.13 -2.62 -13.64
CA VAL A 47 2.55 -2.23 -12.34
C VAL A 47 2.31 -3.41 -11.39
N ASN A 48 1.97 -4.59 -11.91
CA ASN A 48 1.80 -5.78 -11.07
C ASN A 48 3.12 -6.21 -10.43
N GLU A 49 4.26 -6.11 -11.12
CA GLU A 49 5.57 -6.39 -10.53
C GLU A 49 5.97 -5.33 -9.50
N LEU A 50 5.66 -4.06 -9.76
CA LEU A 50 5.90 -2.98 -8.79
C LEU A 50 5.15 -3.21 -7.48
N ARG A 51 3.92 -3.74 -7.55
CA ARG A 51 3.14 -4.12 -6.36
C ARG A 51 3.77 -5.28 -5.60
N GLU A 52 4.19 -6.35 -6.28
CA GLU A 52 4.88 -7.47 -5.61
C GLU A 52 6.17 -7.02 -4.91
N ILE A 53 6.96 -6.16 -5.56
CA ILE A 53 8.16 -5.58 -4.93
C ILE A 53 7.77 -4.77 -3.69
N ALA A 54 6.74 -3.93 -3.79
CA ALA A 54 6.30 -3.11 -2.67
C ALA A 54 5.78 -3.94 -1.48
N HIS A 55 5.11 -5.08 -1.73
CA HIS A 55 4.65 -6.00 -0.67
C HIS A 55 5.81 -6.53 0.19
N HIS A 56 6.97 -6.81 -0.43
CA HIS A 56 8.13 -7.36 0.26
C HIS A 56 9.04 -6.30 0.90
N GLU A 57 8.84 -5.02 0.59
CA GLU A 57 9.71 -3.93 1.00
C GLU A 57 8.94 -2.81 1.72
N VAL A 58 8.14 -3.18 2.73
CA VAL A 58 7.24 -2.24 3.43
C VAL A 58 7.99 -1.03 4.00
N ASP A 59 9.16 -1.21 4.61
CA ASP A 59 9.94 -0.08 5.14
C ASP A 59 10.45 0.87 4.04
N LYS A 60 10.82 0.34 2.87
CA LYS A 60 11.18 1.17 1.71
C LYS A 60 9.94 1.83 1.12
N ALA A 61 8.78 1.18 1.15
CA ALA A 61 7.51 1.78 0.74
C ALA A 61 7.16 2.97 1.63
N ARG A 62 7.28 2.83 2.95
CA ARG A 62 7.09 3.92 3.93
C ARG A 62 8.02 5.11 3.66
N GLN A 63 9.32 4.83 3.46
CA GLN A 63 10.28 5.90 3.17
C GLN A 63 9.99 6.58 1.84
N SER A 64 9.66 5.79 0.80
CA SER A 64 9.28 6.32 -0.51
C SER A 64 8.06 7.22 -0.42
N ASN A 65 7.03 6.79 0.30
CA ASN A 65 5.81 7.58 0.48
C ASN A 65 6.10 8.87 1.23
N ARG A 66 6.93 8.83 2.28
CA ARG A 66 7.34 10.06 2.98
C ARG A 66 8.00 11.07 2.04
N ASN A 67 9.01 10.63 1.29
CA ASN A 67 9.74 11.52 0.38
C ASN A 67 8.82 12.07 -0.72
N ILE A 68 8.01 11.21 -1.34
CA ILE A 68 7.20 11.60 -2.49
C ILE A 68 6.04 12.50 -2.08
N VAL A 69 5.37 12.20 -0.97
CA VAL A 69 4.19 12.94 -0.52
C VAL A 69 4.60 14.24 0.16
N PHE A 70 5.54 14.20 1.12
CA PHE A 70 5.87 15.37 1.93
C PHE A 70 7.01 16.21 1.34
N ASP A 71 8.07 15.59 0.81
CA ASP A 71 9.23 16.36 0.33
C ASP A 71 9.06 16.83 -1.11
N MET A 72 8.47 16.00 -1.97
CA MET A 72 8.28 16.29 -3.39
C MET A 72 6.89 16.86 -3.73
N GLY A 73 5.97 16.91 -2.76
CA GLY A 73 4.64 17.50 -2.92
C GLY A 73 3.68 16.72 -3.83
N HIS A 74 3.96 15.45 -4.13
CA HIS A 74 3.08 14.60 -4.95
C HIS A 74 1.97 13.96 -4.11
N SER A 75 1.11 14.78 -3.51
CA SER A 75 0.07 14.33 -2.57
C SER A 75 -0.93 13.33 -3.17
N SER A 76 -1.18 13.38 -4.47
CA SER A 76 -2.11 12.46 -5.16
C SER A 76 -1.69 10.98 -5.04
N VAL A 77 -0.39 10.71 -4.80
CA VAL A 77 0.10 9.35 -4.57
C VAL A 77 -0.46 8.77 -3.28
N ALA A 78 -0.72 9.59 -2.27
CA ALA A 78 -1.27 9.16 -0.98
C ALA A 78 -2.73 8.68 -1.08
N GLU A 79 -3.49 9.16 -2.07
CA GLU A 79 -4.91 8.82 -2.27
C GLU A 79 -5.13 7.32 -2.57
N HIS A 80 -4.08 6.61 -2.97
CA HIS A 80 -4.12 5.17 -3.20
C HIS A 80 -3.98 4.32 -1.92
N ALA A 81 -3.64 4.93 -0.78
CA ALA A 81 -3.61 4.26 0.53
C ALA A 81 -4.82 4.67 1.36
N VAL A 82 -5.86 3.82 1.39
CA VAL A 82 -7.15 4.13 2.01
C VAL A 82 -7.24 3.50 3.39
N PHE A 83 -7.61 4.30 4.40
CA PHE A 83 -7.82 3.86 5.77
C PHE A 83 -9.24 4.20 6.23
N ASN A 84 -9.84 3.28 7.00
CA ASN A 84 -11.08 3.51 7.73
C ASN A 84 -10.72 3.71 9.21
N ILE A 85 -11.15 4.83 9.79
CA ILE A 85 -10.79 5.22 11.16
C ILE A 85 -12.06 5.52 11.93
N ASP A 86 -12.27 4.81 13.02
CA ASP A 86 -13.34 5.09 13.98
C ASP A 86 -12.80 6.02 15.06
N VAL A 87 -13.46 7.15 15.27
CA VAL A 87 -13.15 8.11 16.34
C VAL A 87 -14.29 8.06 17.36
N ILE A 88 -14.02 7.56 18.57
CA ILE A 88 -15.03 7.26 19.59
C ILE A 88 -14.72 8.06 20.86
N GLY A 89 -15.74 8.66 21.48
CA GLY A 89 -15.61 9.28 22.80
C GLY A 89 -14.82 10.60 22.83
N VAL A 90 -14.73 11.27 21.68
CA VAL A 90 -14.26 12.66 21.54
C VAL A 90 -15.42 13.65 21.56
#